data_AF-F4P2Q0-F1
#
_entry.id   AF-F4P2Q0-F1
#
_cell.length_a   1.000
_cell.length_b   1.000
_cell.length_c   1.000
_cell.angle_alpha   90.00
_cell.angle_beta   90.00
_cell.angle_gamma   90.00
#
_symmetry.space_group_name_H-M   'P 1'
#
loop_
_entity.id
_entity.type
_entity.pdbx_description
1 polymer ?
#
loop_
_entity_poly.entity_id
_entity_poly.type
_entity_poly.pdbx_seq_one_letter_code
_entity_poly.pdbx_strand_id
1 'polypeptide(L)'
;MRGADIIPSTCILPDQLLAKREKLKKVRHQLTADAITSILNGQVLEPESLTKPETIKHLAAFQPQHFEIHGMMHDQLVQYSKLMGFSTWRPSWMLKSKLKKHFQFLKEDDMLLKSEGLEGLSMEELQLACEDRGIVSVGLERANLADKLYKWIDLHTTPDPHIQPGLMMLYSTVNPHFDKTSSQLSANETQ
;
A
#
# COMPACT_ATOMS: atom_id res chain seq x y z
N MET A 1 -36.01 -5.33 -10.56
CA MET A 1 -35.18 -6.20 -9.71
C MET A 1 -33.85 -6.37 -10.42
N ARG A 2 -32.78 -5.69 -9.99
CA ARG A 2 -31.45 -5.85 -10.58
C ARG A 2 -30.80 -7.04 -9.91
N GLY A 3 -30.75 -8.17 -10.62
CA GLY A 3 -29.92 -9.30 -10.23
C GLY A 3 -28.48 -8.81 -10.18
N ALA A 4 -27.88 -8.84 -9.00
CA ALA A 4 -26.44 -8.79 -8.89
C ALA A 4 -25.96 -10.12 -9.47
N ASP A 5 -25.59 -10.13 -10.74
CA ASP A 5 -24.93 -11.27 -11.36
C ASP A 5 -23.71 -11.60 -10.50
N ILE A 6 -23.76 -12.78 -9.88
CA ILE A 6 -22.66 -13.33 -9.10
C ILE A 6 -21.65 -13.83 -10.11
N ILE A 7 -20.90 -12.89 -10.67
CA ILE A 7 -19.78 -13.17 -11.55
C ILE A 7 -18.59 -13.52 -10.65
N PRO A 8 -18.00 -14.73 -10.78
CA PRO A 8 -16.78 -15.08 -10.06
C PRO A 8 -15.69 -14.03 -10.33
N SER A 9 -14.82 -13.77 -9.36
CA SER A 9 -13.77 -12.73 -9.47
C SER A 9 -12.80 -12.92 -10.66
N THR A 10 -12.85 -14.07 -11.32
CA THR A 10 -12.11 -14.45 -12.53
C THR A 10 -12.76 -13.98 -13.83
N CYS A 11 -13.97 -13.43 -13.80
CA CYS A 11 -14.71 -12.98 -15.00
C CYS A 11 -14.99 -11.47 -14.98
N ILE A 12 -14.07 -10.68 -14.41
CA ILE A 12 -14.14 -9.21 -14.48
C ILE A 12 -13.59 -8.78 -15.84
N LEU A 13 -14.37 -8.00 -16.59
CA LEU A 13 -13.91 -7.45 -17.86
C LEU A 13 -12.71 -6.50 -17.63
N PRO A 14 -11.73 -6.43 -18.55
CA PRO A 14 -10.59 -5.53 -18.43
C PRO A 14 -10.99 -4.09 -18.11
N ASP A 15 -12.04 -3.58 -18.76
CA ASP A 15 -12.56 -2.22 -18.53
C ASP A 15 -13.12 -2.03 -17.12
N GLN A 16 -13.79 -3.04 -16.57
CA GLN A 16 -14.31 -3.00 -15.20
C GLN A 16 -13.16 -3.01 -14.18
N LEU A 17 -12.10 -3.77 -14.46
CA LEU A 17 -10.90 -3.80 -13.62
C LEU A 17 -10.17 -2.45 -13.66
N LEU A 18 -10.01 -1.85 -14.83
CA LEU A 18 -9.43 -0.52 -14.99
C LEU A 18 -10.25 0.54 -14.27
N ALA A 19 -11.58 0.54 -14.44
CA ALA A 19 -12.47 1.47 -13.74
C ALA A 19 -12.38 1.32 -12.21
N LYS A 20 -12.28 0.09 -11.71
CA LYS A 20 -12.07 -0.20 -10.29
C LYS A 20 -10.73 0.36 -9.80
N ARG A 21 -9.64 0.11 -10.53
CA ARG A 21 -8.30 0.60 -10.17
C ARG A 21 -8.22 2.13 -10.21
N GLU A 22 -8.84 2.77 -11.20
CA GLU A 22 -8.94 4.23 -11.27
C GLU A 22 -9.74 4.82 -10.09
N LYS A 23 -10.83 4.16 -9.68
CA LYS A 23 -11.54 4.54 -8.46
C LYS A 23 -10.66 4.40 -7.21
N LEU A 24 -9.91 3.30 -7.10
CA LEU A 24 -8.99 3.08 -5.98
C LEU A 24 -7.85 4.11 -5.97
N LYS A 25 -7.26 4.44 -7.11
CA LYS A 25 -6.26 5.50 -7.25
C LYS A 25 -6.75 6.83 -6.69
N LYS A 26 -7.99 7.23 -6.99
CA LYS A 26 -8.61 8.44 -6.42
C LYS A 26 -8.73 8.36 -4.90
N VAL A 27 -9.19 7.21 -4.38
CA VAL A 27 -9.29 6.99 -2.93
C VAL A 27 -7.91 7.06 -2.27
N ARG A 28 -6.90 6.41 -2.84
CA ARG A 28 -5.52 6.43 -2.33
C ARG A 28 -4.94 7.83 -2.32
N HIS A 29 -5.11 8.61 -3.39
CA HIS A 29 -4.67 10.01 -3.41
C HIS A 29 -5.33 10.85 -2.30
N GLN A 30 -6.62 10.64 -2.03
CA GLN A 30 -7.28 11.33 -0.92
C GLN A 30 -6.70 10.92 0.43
N LEU A 31 -6.50 9.61 0.66
CA LEU A 31 -5.91 9.09 1.88
C LEU A 31 -4.47 9.60 2.09
N THR A 32 -3.68 9.71 1.02
CA THR A 32 -2.34 10.31 1.06
C THR A 32 -2.39 11.76 1.51
N ALA A 33 -3.28 12.57 0.94
CA ALA A 33 -3.44 13.96 1.34
C ALA A 33 -3.86 14.09 2.81
N ASP A 34 -4.87 13.32 3.23
CA ASP A 34 -5.38 13.31 4.60
C ASP A 34 -4.28 12.87 5.61
N ALA A 35 -3.48 11.86 5.24
CA ALA A 35 -2.38 11.37 6.06
C ALA A 35 -1.28 12.42 6.22
N ILE A 36 -0.86 13.07 5.12
CA ILE A 36 0.15 14.13 5.17
C ILE A 36 -0.34 15.30 6.04
N THR A 37 -1.58 15.76 5.85
CA THR A 37 -2.16 16.81 6.69
C THR A 37 -2.19 16.42 8.16
N SER A 38 -2.55 15.17 8.47
CA SER A 38 -2.57 14.66 9.85
C SER A 38 -1.18 14.61 10.48
N ILE A 39 -0.16 14.20 9.71
CA ILE A 39 1.24 14.14 10.17
C ILE A 39 1.77 15.55 10.46
N LEU A 40 1.55 16.49 9.54
CA LEU A 40 1.99 17.88 9.68
C LEU A 40 1.35 18.56 10.89
N ASN A 41 0.04 18.35 11.08
CA ASN A 41 -0.68 18.89 12.24
C ASN A 41 -0.20 18.29 13.57
N GLY A 42 0.27 17.04 13.56
CA GLY A 42 0.80 16.38 14.74
C GLY A 42 2.21 16.85 15.15
N GLN A 43 2.96 17.52 14.26
CA GLN A 43 4.35 17.95 14.45
C GLN A 43 5.33 16.84 14.90
N VAL A 44 4.98 15.55 14.73
CA VAL A 44 5.77 14.43 15.27
C VAL A 44 6.88 13.98 14.31
N LEU A 45 6.67 14.07 13.00
CA LEU A 45 7.60 13.62 11.96
C LEU A 45 7.44 14.43 10.67
N GLU A 46 8.54 14.64 9.95
CA GLU A 46 8.49 15.16 8.58
C GLU A 46 7.94 14.07 7.64
N PRO A 47 6.89 14.34 6.84
CA PRO A 47 6.26 13.30 6.01
C PRO A 47 7.23 12.68 4.99
N GLU A 48 8.24 13.43 4.53
CA GLU A 48 9.27 12.92 3.63
C GLU A 48 10.14 11.84 4.31
N SER A 49 10.38 11.96 5.62
CA SER A 49 11.20 10.98 6.34
C SER A 49 10.57 9.59 6.29
N LEU A 50 9.23 9.49 6.24
CA LEU A 50 8.49 8.22 6.17
C LEU A 50 8.63 7.51 4.82
N THR A 51 9.29 8.12 3.83
CA THR A 51 9.64 7.47 2.56
C THR A 51 10.95 6.68 2.66
N LYS A 52 11.78 7.00 3.65
CA LYS A 52 13.09 6.39 3.82
C LYS A 52 12.93 5.05 4.56
N PRO A 53 13.47 3.94 4.02
CA PRO A 53 13.35 2.63 4.66
C PRO A 53 13.97 2.63 6.06
N GLU A 54 15.04 3.40 6.28
CA GLU A 54 15.70 3.54 7.57
C GLU A 54 14.80 4.16 8.65
N THR A 55 13.99 5.14 8.29
CA THR A 55 13.01 5.73 9.22
C THR A 55 11.93 4.72 9.58
N ILE A 56 11.45 3.93 8.61
CA ILE A 56 10.46 2.87 8.88
C ILE A 56 11.04 1.80 9.80
N LYS A 57 12.26 1.33 9.54
CA LYS A 57 12.96 0.36 10.41
C LYS A 57 13.15 0.92 11.82
N HIS A 58 13.55 2.18 11.94
CA HIS A 58 13.67 2.85 13.23
C HIS A 58 12.33 2.87 13.98
N LEU A 59 11.24 3.29 13.35
CA LEU A 59 9.92 3.27 13.98
C LEU A 59 9.48 1.86 14.40
N ALA A 60 9.78 0.85 13.58
CA ALA A 60 9.49 -0.55 13.88
C ALA A 60 10.26 -1.07 15.10
N ALA A 61 11.50 -0.62 15.31
CA ALA A 61 12.34 -1.01 16.44
C ALA A 61 11.95 -0.29 17.75
N PHE A 62 11.61 1.00 17.67
CA PHE A 62 11.40 1.84 18.86
C PHE A 62 9.95 1.83 19.37
N GLN A 63 8.97 1.79 18.47
CA GLN A 63 7.55 1.95 18.82
C GLN A 63 6.62 0.95 18.10
N PRO A 64 6.94 -0.36 18.11
CA PRO A 64 6.19 -1.37 17.37
C PRO A 64 4.70 -1.43 17.72
N GLN A 65 4.37 -1.26 19.01
CA GLN A 65 3.02 -1.42 19.56
C GLN A 65 1.98 -0.47 18.96
N HIS A 66 2.41 0.69 18.46
CA HIS A 66 1.50 1.69 17.88
C HIS A 66 1.03 1.30 16.47
N PHE A 67 1.72 0.36 15.82
CA PHE A 67 1.49 -0.01 14.43
C PHE A 67 0.94 -1.43 14.27
N GLU A 68 0.56 -2.07 15.37
CA GLU A 68 -0.07 -3.38 15.34
C GLU A 68 -1.57 -3.31 15.07
N ILE A 69 -2.07 -4.18 14.20
CA ILE A 69 -3.50 -4.21 13.80
C ILE A 69 -4.44 -4.35 15.01
N HIS A 70 -3.99 -5.04 16.07
CA HIS A 70 -4.82 -5.29 17.24
C HIS A 70 -5.03 -4.02 18.09
N GLY A 71 -4.06 -3.10 18.12
CA GLY A 71 -4.13 -1.83 18.85
C GLY A 71 -4.85 -0.71 18.09
N MET A 72 -5.10 -0.87 16.80
CA MET A 72 -5.71 0.17 15.96
C MET A 72 -7.17 0.49 16.33
N MET A 73 -7.48 1.79 16.26
CA MET A 73 -8.83 2.33 16.37
C MET A 73 -9.69 1.98 15.13
N HIS A 74 -11.02 2.06 15.26
CA HIS A 74 -11.94 1.74 14.16
C HIS A 74 -11.67 2.58 12.91
N ASP A 75 -11.49 3.88 13.06
CA ASP A 75 -11.29 4.80 11.93
C ASP A 75 -10.00 4.48 11.17
N GLN A 76 -8.93 4.12 11.88
CA GLN A 76 -7.67 3.68 11.28
C GLN A 76 -7.86 2.40 10.47
N LEU A 77 -8.60 1.41 11.02
CA LEU A 77 -8.93 0.18 10.29
C LEU A 77 -9.77 0.45 9.04
N VAL A 78 -10.69 1.41 9.10
CA VAL A 78 -11.50 1.85 7.96
C VAL A 78 -10.61 2.48 6.90
N GLN A 79 -9.70 3.39 7.26
CA GLN A 79 -8.76 4.01 6.33
C GLN A 79 -7.90 2.95 5.62
N TYR A 80 -7.34 2.01 6.38
CA TYR A 80 -6.56 0.90 5.83
C TYR A 80 -7.39 -0.04 4.95
N SER A 81 -8.63 -0.29 5.33
CA SER A 81 -9.54 -1.08 4.49
C SER A 81 -9.85 -0.35 3.18
N LYS A 82 -10.01 0.97 3.18
CA LYS A 82 -10.17 1.78 1.95
C LYS A 82 -8.92 1.72 1.07
N LEU A 83 -7.73 1.82 1.66
CA LEU A 83 -6.44 1.74 0.96
C LEU A 83 -6.31 0.44 0.15
N MET A 84 -6.72 -0.68 0.77
CA MET A 84 -6.70 -2.03 0.17
C MET A 84 -7.94 -2.34 -0.68
N GLY A 85 -8.89 -1.42 -0.82
CA GLY A 85 -10.12 -1.63 -1.58
C GLY A 85 -11.12 -2.61 -0.96
N PHE A 86 -11.06 -2.82 0.35
CA PHE A 86 -11.99 -3.65 1.10
C PHE A 86 -13.27 -2.90 1.49
N SER A 87 -14.33 -3.65 1.76
CA SER A 87 -15.57 -3.09 2.32
C SER A 87 -15.35 -2.61 3.76
N THR A 88 -15.83 -1.41 4.05
CA THR A 88 -15.57 -0.67 5.30
C THR A 88 -16.74 -0.68 6.29
N TRP A 89 -17.94 -1.10 5.86
CA TRP A 89 -19.17 -1.09 6.69
C TRP A 89 -19.19 -2.21 7.76
N ARG A 90 -18.03 -2.73 8.16
CA ARG A 90 -17.92 -3.90 9.04
C ARG A 90 -17.44 -3.48 10.43
N PRO A 91 -17.85 -4.20 11.49
CA PRO A 91 -17.32 -3.98 12.84
C PRO A 91 -15.80 -4.10 12.92
N SER A 92 -15.17 -3.41 13.86
CA SER A 92 -13.71 -3.36 14.03
C SER A 92 -13.04 -4.74 14.08
N TRP A 93 -13.62 -5.70 14.79
CA TRP A 93 -13.03 -7.05 14.91
C TRP A 93 -12.99 -7.79 13.56
N MET A 94 -13.98 -7.56 12.69
CA MET A 94 -14.01 -8.13 11.34
C MET A 94 -12.98 -7.47 10.44
N LEU A 95 -12.85 -6.14 10.53
CA LEU A 95 -11.83 -5.39 9.79
C LEU A 95 -10.42 -5.85 10.21
N LYS A 96 -10.18 -5.98 11.52
CA LYS A 96 -8.93 -6.54 12.08
C LYS A 96 -8.65 -7.94 11.53
N SER A 97 -9.64 -8.84 11.56
CA SER A 97 -9.49 -10.20 11.06
C SER A 97 -9.18 -10.22 9.56
N LYS A 98 -9.88 -9.41 8.77
CA LYS A 98 -9.65 -9.32 7.31
C LYS A 98 -8.26 -8.79 6.99
N LEU A 99 -7.83 -7.71 7.65
CA LEU A 99 -6.50 -7.13 7.46
C LEU A 99 -5.41 -8.13 7.88
N LYS A 100 -5.55 -8.79 9.04
CA LYS A 100 -4.58 -9.82 9.48
C LYS A 100 -4.39 -10.93 8.44
N LYS A 101 -5.49 -11.49 7.93
CA LYS A 101 -5.44 -12.52 6.89
C LYS A 101 -4.78 -12.01 5.61
N HIS A 102 -5.10 -10.77 5.22
CA HIS A 102 -4.49 -10.15 4.06
C HIS A 102 -2.98 -9.98 4.21
N PHE A 103 -2.51 -9.49 5.36
CA PHE A 103 -1.06 -9.35 5.61
C PHE A 103 -0.33 -10.68 5.72
N GLN A 104 -0.99 -11.74 6.20
CA GLN A 104 -0.43 -13.09 6.15
C GLN A 104 -0.23 -13.56 4.71
N PHE A 105 -1.27 -13.40 3.87
CA PHE A 105 -1.18 -13.67 2.44
C PHE A 105 -0.06 -12.86 1.78
N LEU A 106 0.02 -11.55 2.03
CA LEU A 106 1.09 -10.70 1.49
C LEU A 106 2.48 -11.15 1.94
N LYS A 107 2.63 -11.60 3.19
CA LYS A 107 3.92 -12.09 3.69
C LYS A 107 4.37 -13.35 2.94
N GLU A 108 3.46 -14.28 2.69
CA GLU A 108 3.76 -15.49 1.93
C GLU A 108 4.11 -15.13 0.46
N ASP A 109 3.32 -14.26 -0.15
CA ASP A 109 3.52 -13.76 -1.52
C ASP A 109 4.85 -12.98 -1.67
N ASP A 110 5.17 -12.08 -0.74
CA ASP A 110 6.42 -11.30 -0.73
C ASP A 110 7.66 -12.21 -0.57
N MET A 111 7.58 -13.28 0.22
CA MET A 111 8.66 -14.25 0.35
C MET A 111 8.86 -15.07 -0.94
N LEU A 112 7.77 -15.44 -1.61
CA LEU A 112 7.81 -16.12 -2.90
C LEU A 112 8.44 -15.22 -3.97
N LEU A 113 7.92 -13.99 -4.12
CA LEU A 113 8.42 -13.01 -5.08
C LEU A 113 9.89 -12.63 -4.84
N LYS A 114 10.33 -12.59 -3.58
CA LYS A 114 11.75 -12.37 -3.25
C LYS A 114 12.64 -13.51 -3.74
N SER A 115 12.13 -14.75 -3.74
CA SER A 115 12.88 -15.93 -4.17
C SER A 115 12.91 -16.11 -5.69
N GLU A 116 11.80 -15.81 -6.38
CA GLU A 116 11.67 -15.98 -7.84
C GLU A 116 12.16 -14.75 -8.62
N GLY A 117 12.14 -13.57 -7.99
CA GLY A 117 12.43 -12.29 -8.62
C GLY A 117 11.24 -11.69 -9.35
N LEU A 118 11.36 -10.42 -9.74
CA LEU A 118 10.27 -9.67 -10.38
C LEU A 118 10.29 -9.71 -11.92
N GLU A 119 11.37 -10.22 -12.52
CA GLU A 119 11.59 -10.14 -13.97
C GLU A 119 10.60 -10.99 -14.77
N GLY A 120 10.15 -12.11 -14.21
CA GLY A 120 9.23 -13.06 -14.84
C GLY A 120 7.76 -12.62 -14.85
N LEU A 121 7.37 -11.63 -14.06
CA LEU A 121 5.96 -11.23 -13.94
C LEU A 121 5.49 -10.49 -15.19
N SER A 122 4.27 -10.76 -15.65
CA SER A 122 3.58 -9.94 -16.65
C SER A 122 3.24 -8.53 -16.11
N MET A 123 2.84 -7.62 -17.00
CA MET A 123 2.41 -6.28 -16.59
C MET A 123 1.18 -6.37 -15.68
N GLU A 124 0.26 -7.28 -16.00
CA GLU A 124 -0.98 -7.51 -15.27
C GLU A 124 -0.70 -8.03 -13.86
N GLU A 125 0.24 -8.97 -13.72
CA GLU A 125 0.68 -9.52 -12.42
C GLU A 125 1.39 -8.45 -11.58
N LEU A 126 2.29 -7.65 -12.17
CA LEU A 126 2.91 -6.53 -11.47
C LEU A 126 1.89 -5.52 -10.97
N GLN A 127 0.90 -5.18 -11.80
CA GLN A 127 -0.19 -4.30 -11.39
C GLN A 127 -1.01 -4.92 -10.27
N LEU A 128 -1.37 -6.21 -10.37
CA LEU A 128 -2.12 -6.90 -9.33
C LEU A 128 -1.36 -6.94 -8.00
N ALA A 129 -0.09 -7.35 -8.03
CA ALA A 129 0.78 -7.39 -6.85
C ALA A 129 0.92 -6.02 -6.18
N CYS A 130 1.07 -4.95 -6.98
CA CYS A 130 1.06 -3.57 -6.49
C CYS A 130 -0.28 -3.21 -5.82
N GLU A 131 -1.40 -3.51 -6.49
CA GLU A 131 -2.74 -3.17 -5.99
C GLU A 131 -3.07 -3.88 -4.68
N ASP A 132 -2.68 -5.14 -4.52
CA ASP A 132 -2.86 -5.92 -3.29
C ASP A 132 -2.06 -5.36 -2.10
N ARG A 133 -0.96 -4.66 -2.37
CA ARG A 133 -0.13 -3.96 -1.37
C ARG A 133 -0.58 -2.52 -1.10
N GLY A 134 -1.65 -2.07 -1.78
CA GLY A 134 -2.14 -0.70 -1.69
C GLY A 134 -1.28 0.31 -2.45
N ILE A 135 -0.42 -0.15 -3.36
CA ILE A 135 0.41 0.70 -4.22
C ILE A 135 -0.43 1.13 -5.43
N VAL A 136 -0.35 2.40 -5.82
CA VAL A 136 -1.03 2.90 -7.03
C VAL A 136 -0.36 2.30 -8.26
N SER A 137 -1.09 1.49 -9.04
CA SER A 137 -0.53 0.86 -10.24
C SER A 137 -0.86 1.55 -11.56
N VAL A 138 -1.97 2.31 -11.63
CA VAL A 138 -2.51 2.78 -12.91
C VAL A 138 -1.74 3.97 -13.47
N GLY A 139 -1.29 3.83 -14.72
CA GLY A 139 -0.57 4.85 -15.47
C GLY A 139 0.93 4.88 -15.19
N LEU A 140 1.48 3.82 -14.58
CA LEU A 140 2.90 3.63 -14.40
C LEU A 140 3.45 2.64 -15.42
N GLU A 141 4.68 2.88 -15.86
CA GLU A 141 5.44 1.94 -16.67
C GLU A 141 5.89 0.74 -15.83
N ARG A 142 6.16 -0.38 -16.51
CA ARG A 142 6.61 -1.63 -15.89
C ARG A 142 7.79 -1.44 -14.96
N ALA A 143 8.81 -0.68 -15.40
CA ALA A 143 10.01 -0.42 -14.60
C ALA A 143 9.68 0.28 -13.27
N ASN A 144 8.82 1.29 -13.30
CA ASN A 144 8.40 2.02 -12.12
C ASN A 144 7.55 1.17 -11.16
N LEU A 145 6.70 0.28 -11.70
CA LEU A 145 5.94 -0.67 -10.90
C LEU A 145 6.85 -1.68 -10.21
N ALA A 146 7.80 -2.25 -10.96
CA ALA A 146 8.77 -3.21 -10.44
C ALA A 146 9.63 -2.59 -9.34
N ASP A 147 10.12 -1.35 -9.52
CA ASP A 147 10.90 -0.63 -8.51
C ASP A 147 10.09 -0.39 -7.21
N LYS A 148 8.84 0.07 -7.33
CA LYS A 148 7.95 0.26 -6.17
C LYS A 148 7.68 -1.05 -5.43
N LEU A 149 7.42 -2.12 -6.19
CA LEU A 149 7.15 -3.44 -5.63
C LEU A 149 8.40 -4.03 -4.97
N TYR A 150 9.57 -3.86 -5.59
CA TYR A 150 10.85 -4.27 -5.03
C TYR A 150 11.13 -3.58 -3.69
N LYS A 151 10.98 -2.25 -3.62
CA LYS A 151 11.14 -1.46 -2.39
C LYS A 151 10.20 -1.94 -1.28
N TRP A 152 8.94 -2.26 -1.64
CA TRP A 152 7.99 -2.83 -0.70
C TRP A 152 8.45 -4.20 -0.17
N ILE A 153 8.82 -5.12 -1.07
CA ILE A 153 9.23 -6.49 -0.72
C ILE A 153 10.47 -6.44 0.17
N ASP A 154 11.49 -5.66 -0.20
CA ASP A 154 12.73 -5.53 0.56
C ASP A 154 12.45 -5.07 1.99
N LEU A 155 11.59 -4.06 2.14
CA LEU A 155 11.17 -3.56 3.43
C LEU A 155 10.37 -4.62 4.21
N HIS A 156 9.32 -5.20 3.62
CA HIS A 156 8.43 -6.15 4.31
C HIS A 156 9.12 -7.46 4.72
N THR A 157 10.06 -7.93 3.91
CA THR A 157 10.80 -9.18 4.16
C THR A 157 12.06 -8.97 5.01
N THR A 158 12.28 -7.76 5.52
CA THR A 158 13.37 -7.49 6.47
C THR A 158 13.14 -8.30 7.76
N PRO A 159 14.10 -9.16 8.18
CA PRO A 159 13.93 -10.01 9.35
C PRO A 159 14.11 -9.25 10.67
N ASP A 160 14.98 -8.24 10.70
CA ASP A 160 15.28 -7.44 11.90
C ASP A 160 15.49 -5.97 11.52
N PRO A 161 14.67 -5.02 12.00
CA PRO A 161 13.49 -5.21 12.86
C PRO A 161 12.28 -5.75 12.10
N HIS A 162 11.44 -6.55 12.77
CA HIS A 162 10.15 -6.97 12.20
C HIS A 162 9.24 -5.75 12.02
N ILE A 163 8.80 -5.50 10.79
CA ILE A 163 7.97 -4.34 10.46
C ILE A 163 6.49 -4.69 10.62
N GLN A 164 5.77 -3.88 11.40
CA GLN A 164 4.35 -4.11 11.65
C GLN A 164 3.50 -3.71 10.43
N PRO A 165 2.36 -4.38 10.20
CA PRO A 165 1.45 -4.04 9.09
C PRO A 165 1.04 -2.57 9.03
N GLY A 166 0.85 -1.91 10.19
CA GLY A 166 0.52 -0.48 10.26
C GLY A 166 1.56 0.42 9.61
N LEU A 167 2.84 0.13 9.84
CA LEU A 167 3.93 0.87 9.21
C LEU A 167 3.99 0.63 7.71
N MET A 168 3.78 -0.61 7.26
CA MET A 168 3.71 -0.92 5.84
C MET A 168 2.58 -0.13 5.15
N MET A 169 1.40 -0.03 5.78
CA MET A 169 0.29 0.76 5.22
C MET A 169 0.57 2.26 5.23
N LEU A 170 1.23 2.77 6.27
CA LEU A 170 1.65 4.16 6.31
C LEU A 170 2.66 4.45 5.19
N TYR A 171 3.63 3.56 4.99
CA TYR A 171 4.61 3.65 3.92
C TYR A 171 3.94 3.69 2.54
N SER A 172 3.03 2.76 2.21
CA SER A 172 2.34 2.80 0.90
C SER A 172 1.42 4.00 0.72
N THR A 173 0.91 4.58 1.80
CA THR A 173 0.08 5.78 1.75
C THR A 173 0.92 7.02 1.42
N VAL A 174 2.13 7.14 1.98
CA VAL A 174 2.96 8.34 1.88
C VAL A 174 3.91 8.30 0.68
N ASN A 175 4.49 7.14 0.37
CA ASN A 175 5.50 6.98 -0.69
C ASN A 175 5.09 7.54 -2.07
N PRO A 176 3.85 7.33 -2.56
CA PRO A 176 3.44 7.84 -3.88
C PRO A 176 3.47 9.37 -4.03
N HIS A 177 3.43 10.12 -2.92
CA HIS A 177 3.51 11.59 -2.95
C HIS A 177 4.93 12.05 -3.29
N PHE A 178 5.94 11.40 -2.73
CA PHE A 178 7.32 11.84 -2.82
C PHE A 178 8.04 11.32 -4.07
N ASP A 179 7.61 10.18 -4.61
CA ASP A 179 8.09 9.71 -5.92
C ASP A 179 7.85 10.77 -7.03
N LYS A 180 6.72 11.49 -6.98
CA LYS A 180 6.43 12.57 -7.95
C LYS A 180 7.33 13.79 -7.75
N THR A 181 7.64 14.12 -6.50
CA THR A 181 8.50 15.26 -6.15
C THR A 181 9.94 15.01 -6.59
N SER A 182 10.47 13.80 -6.39
CA SER A 182 11.83 13.43 -6.83
C SER A 182 11.98 13.42 -8.36
N SER A 183 10.97 12.96 -9.10
CA SER A 183 10.99 13.01 -10.57
C SER A 183 10.84 14.44 -11.14
N GLN A 184 10.23 15.37 -10.40
CA GLN A 184 10.16 16.79 -10.80
C GLN A 184 11.44 17.57 -10.47
N LEU A 185 12.14 17.22 -9.39
CA LEU A 185 13.44 17.79 -9.04
C LEU A 185 14.54 17.40 -10.05
N SER A 186 14.61 16.12 -10.45
CA SER A 186 15.57 15.67 -11.47
C SER A 186 15.32 16.24 -12.87
N ALA A 187 14.08 16.66 -13.17
CA ALA A 187 13.73 17.29 -14.44
C ALA A 187 14.09 18.79 -14.48
N ASN A 188 14.17 19.46 -13.33
CA ASN A 188 14.48 20.89 -13.22
C ASN A 188 15.98 21.17 -13.03
N GLU A 189 16.81 20.17 -12.72
CA GLU A 189 18.28 20.32 -12.60
C GLU A 189 19.03 20.14 -13.94
N THR A 190 18.33 19.93 -15.06
CA THR A 190 18.94 19.82 -16.40
C THR A 190 18.70 21.08 -17.27
N GLN A 191 18.43 22.24 -16.66
CA GLN A 191 18.35 23.53 -17.36
C GLN A 191 19.27 24.58 -16.73
#